data_AF-A0A6A3JXC8-F1
#
_entry.id   AF-A0A6A3JXC8-F1
#
_cell.length_a   1.000
_cell.length_b   1.000
_cell.length_c   1.000
_cell.angle_alpha   90.00
_cell.angle_beta   90.00
_cell.angle_gamma   90.00
#
_symmetry.space_group_name_H-M   'P 1'
#
loop_
_entity.id
_entity.type
_entity.pdbx_description
1 polymer ?
#
loop_
_entity_poly.entity_id
_entity_poly.type
_entity_poly.pdbx_seq_one_letter_code
_entity_poly.pdbx_strand_id
1 'polypeptide(L)'
;MMNNADESAKNMLVLMDKTRKEELGNAEKLAKMFQLQNDADTTRVVLARLREEIWRSEGKTADDVYKILKLDDDLVKLGDDLVMSYATFRNPALGTWVSYVTKLHNVDKKTPDVISMLEGMLSRWSLANVLSTTKTSVAENLRTLQFKKFVSEGIHPDTITWQMGGHDDAYLVERGYRKYYEANRAK
;
A
#
# COMPACT_ATOMS: atom_id res chain seq x y z
N MET A 1 9.33 37.17 -5.38
CA MET A 1 8.21 36.27 -5.07
C MET A 1 8.83 34.94 -4.66
N MET A 2 8.60 34.47 -3.44
CA MET A 2 9.04 33.12 -3.05
C MET A 2 8.16 32.08 -3.75
N ASN A 3 8.75 30.99 -4.20
CA ASN A 3 8.01 29.91 -4.84
C ASN A 3 7.28 29.08 -3.76
N ASN A 4 6.24 28.33 -4.16
CA ASN A 4 5.45 27.52 -3.23
C ASN A 4 6.30 26.46 -2.48
N ALA A 5 7.43 26.02 -3.06
CA ALA A 5 8.31 25.04 -2.43
C ALA A 5 9.07 25.62 -1.22
N ASP A 6 9.54 26.86 -1.31
CA ASP A 6 10.26 27.56 -0.24
C ASP A 6 9.34 27.89 0.95
N GLU A 7 8.08 28.25 0.67
CA GLU A 7 7.05 28.50 1.68
C GLU A 7 6.79 27.21 2.50
N SER A 8 6.72 26.06 1.83
CA SER A 8 6.38 24.80 2.47
C SER A 8 7.54 24.15 3.19
N ALA A 9 8.76 24.34 2.71
CA ALA A 9 9.97 24.01 3.46
C ALA A 9 10.05 24.81 4.78
N LYS A 10 9.75 26.11 4.74
CA LYS A 10 9.66 26.95 5.95
C LYS A 10 8.55 26.48 6.90
N ASN A 11 7.36 26.18 6.37
CA ASN A 11 6.25 25.65 7.16
C ASN A 11 6.58 24.30 7.82
N MET A 12 7.32 23.43 7.15
CA MET A 12 7.82 22.18 7.72
C MET A 12 8.84 22.43 8.83
N LEU A 13 9.80 23.35 8.63
CA LEU A 13 10.77 23.72 9.67
C LEU A 13 10.08 24.27 10.93
N VAL A 14 9.08 25.13 10.76
CA VAL A 14 8.26 25.66 11.87
C VAL A 14 7.49 24.55 12.56
N LEU A 15 6.92 23.60 11.80
CA LEU A 15 6.27 22.41 12.36
C LEU A 15 7.23 21.53 13.13
N MET A 16 8.42 21.24 12.60
CA MET A 16 9.44 20.44 13.26
C MET A 16 9.91 21.12 14.54
N ASP A 17 10.07 22.44 14.52
CA ASP A 17 10.43 23.21 15.71
C ASP A 17 9.30 23.23 16.76
N LYS A 18 8.04 23.43 16.34
CA LYS A 18 6.87 23.39 17.22
C LYS A 18 6.62 21.99 17.79
N THR A 19 6.86 20.95 16.99
CA THR A 19 6.77 19.54 17.37
C THR A 19 7.83 19.19 18.41
N ARG A 20 9.05 19.70 18.22
CA ARG A 20 10.19 19.54 19.15
C ARG A 20 10.01 20.31 20.46
N LYS A 21 9.24 21.41 20.46
CA LYS A 21 8.95 22.26 21.63
C LYS A 21 7.69 21.88 22.42
N GLU A 22 7.06 20.74 22.11
CA GLU A 22 6.08 20.03 22.99
C GLU A 22 4.62 20.53 23.15
N GLU A 23 3.99 21.26 22.22
CA GLU A 23 2.55 21.59 22.36
C GLU A 23 1.68 21.30 21.13
N LEU A 24 1.87 20.16 20.46
CA LEU A 24 0.84 19.65 19.55
C LEU A 24 0.57 18.18 19.85
N GLY A 25 -0.69 17.83 19.98
CA GLY A 25 -1.11 16.44 19.99
C GLY A 25 -0.74 15.78 18.66
N ASN A 26 -0.46 14.48 18.66
CA ASN A 26 -0.13 13.75 17.43
C ASN A 26 -1.22 13.86 16.35
N ALA A 27 -2.49 13.90 16.75
CA ALA A 27 -3.61 14.14 15.84
C ALA A 27 -3.49 15.48 15.09
N GLU A 28 -3.08 16.55 15.79
CA GLU A 28 -2.89 17.89 15.20
C GLU A 28 -1.67 17.91 14.28
N LYS A 29 -0.59 17.21 14.66
CA LYS A 29 0.60 17.03 13.81
C LYS A 29 0.20 16.36 12.51
N LEU A 30 -0.52 15.23 12.57
CA LEU A 30 -0.98 14.50 11.39
C LEU A 30 -1.85 15.37 10.49
N ALA A 31 -2.86 16.06 11.04
CA ALA A 31 -3.75 16.94 10.29
C ALA A 31 -2.97 18.03 9.52
N LYS A 32 -2.00 18.67 10.18
CA LYS A 32 -1.20 19.72 9.55
C LYS A 32 -0.22 19.16 8.51
N MET A 33 0.32 17.96 8.72
CA MET A 33 1.14 17.28 7.71
C MET A 33 0.32 16.94 6.46
N PHE A 34 -0.95 16.55 6.59
CA PHE A 34 -1.83 16.31 5.44
C PHE A 34 -2.07 17.58 4.61
N GLN A 35 -2.24 18.74 5.27
CA GLN A 35 -2.41 20.03 4.58
C GLN A 35 -1.20 20.42 3.73
N LEU A 36 0.01 20.11 4.20
CA LEU A 36 1.28 20.48 3.54
C LEU A 36 1.76 19.50 2.47
N GLN A 37 1.06 18.38 2.24
CA GLN A 37 1.57 17.32 1.36
C GLN A 37 1.60 17.71 -0.13
N ASN A 38 0.89 18.77 -0.50
CA ASN A 38 0.77 19.21 -1.89
C ASN A 38 1.96 20.06 -2.36
N ASP A 39 2.95 20.29 -1.51
CA ASP A 39 4.07 21.16 -1.80
C ASP A 39 5.40 20.39 -1.88
N ALA A 40 6.13 20.54 -2.99
CA ALA A 40 7.46 20.00 -3.30
C ALA A 40 7.72 18.49 -3.01
N ASP A 41 8.29 17.77 -3.97
CA ASP A 41 8.46 16.30 -3.90
C ASP A 41 9.27 15.82 -2.68
N THR A 42 10.35 16.52 -2.31
CA THR A 42 11.19 16.16 -1.15
C THR A 42 10.45 16.32 0.17
N THR A 43 9.64 17.38 0.30
CA THR A 43 8.80 17.66 1.48
C THR A 43 7.78 16.54 1.68
N ARG A 44 7.16 16.08 0.59
CA ARG A 44 6.16 15.01 0.62
C ARG A 44 6.70 13.71 1.21
N VAL A 45 7.91 13.29 0.83
CA VAL A 45 8.54 12.05 1.31
C VAL A 45 8.84 12.12 2.81
N VAL A 46 9.38 13.25 3.28
CA VAL A 46 9.71 13.43 4.70
C VAL A 46 8.44 13.44 5.55
N LEU A 47 7.40 14.13 5.11
CA LEU A 47 6.11 14.16 5.81
C LEU A 47 5.48 12.77 5.87
N ALA A 48 5.51 11.99 4.78
CA ALA A 48 4.99 10.63 4.79
C ALA A 48 5.68 9.74 5.83
N ARG A 49 7.03 9.77 5.88
CA ARG A 49 7.80 9.00 6.88
C ARG A 49 7.50 9.40 8.32
N LEU A 50 7.35 10.71 8.57
CA LEU A 50 6.99 11.22 9.90
C LEU A 50 5.60 10.75 10.32
N ARG A 51 4.60 10.77 9.42
CA ARG A 51 3.26 10.26 9.71
C ARG A 51 3.30 8.77 10.08
N GLU A 52 4.04 7.97 9.32
CA GLU A 52 4.22 6.55 9.62
C GLU A 52 4.88 6.31 10.99
N GLU A 53 5.87 7.13 11.38
CA GLU A 53 6.48 7.04 12.71
C GLU A 53 5.51 7.43 13.82
N ILE A 54 4.69 8.46 13.62
CA ILE A 54 3.65 8.85 14.57
C ILE A 54 2.63 7.72 14.73
N TRP A 55 2.10 7.16 13.64
CA TRP A 55 1.19 6.03 13.72
C TRP A 55 1.80 4.84 14.44
N ARG A 56 3.07 4.52 14.16
CA ARG A 56 3.79 3.44 14.84
C ARG A 56 3.97 3.72 16.33
N SER A 57 4.34 4.92 16.74
CA SER A 57 4.55 5.26 18.15
C SER A 57 3.24 5.28 18.95
N GLU A 58 2.13 5.57 18.27
CA GLU A 58 0.78 5.44 18.82
C GLU A 58 0.24 4.00 18.83
N GLY A 59 1.00 3.02 18.32
CA GLY A 59 0.57 1.63 18.24
C GLY A 59 -0.57 1.39 17.24
N LYS A 60 -0.72 2.24 16.22
CA LYS A 60 -1.72 2.03 15.16
C LYS A 60 -1.44 0.74 14.40
N THR A 61 -2.49 -0.01 14.15
CA THR A 61 -2.43 -1.21 13.32
C THR A 61 -2.53 -0.84 11.83
N ALA A 62 -2.24 -1.82 10.97
CA ALA A 62 -2.48 -1.69 9.55
C ALA A 62 -3.96 -1.39 9.23
N ASP A 63 -4.90 -1.95 9.99
CA ASP A 63 -6.34 -1.71 9.82
C ASP A 63 -6.74 -0.30 10.28
N ASP A 64 -6.14 0.20 11.36
CA ASP A 64 -6.36 1.59 11.80
C ASP A 64 -5.91 2.58 10.73
N VAL A 65 -4.72 2.37 10.16
CA VAL A 65 -4.20 3.25 9.10
C VAL A 65 -5.00 3.10 7.81
N TYR A 66 -5.52 1.92 7.50
CA TYR A 66 -6.43 1.72 6.37
C TYR A 66 -7.66 2.64 6.46
N LYS A 67 -8.29 2.70 7.65
CA LYS A 67 -9.44 3.57 7.94
C LYS A 67 -9.08 5.05 7.99
N ILE A 68 -7.92 5.40 8.58
CA ILE A 68 -7.42 6.78 8.59
C ILE A 68 -7.25 7.33 7.17
N LEU A 69 -6.80 6.47 6.26
CA LEU A 69 -6.63 6.79 4.84
C LEU A 69 -7.93 6.68 4.03
N LYS A 70 -9.04 6.30 4.66
CA LYS A 70 -10.36 6.12 4.04
C LYS A 70 -10.33 5.19 2.83
N LEU A 71 -9.50 4.15 2.91
CA LEU A 71 -9.44 3.12 1.86
C LEU A 71 -10.65 2.20 1.91
N ASP A 72 -11.46 2.31 2.96
CA ASP A 72 -12.71 1.60 3.18
C ASP A 72 -13.96 2.28 2.59
N ASP A 73 -13.85 3.55 2.16
CA ASP A 73 -14.98 4.29 1.55
C ASP A 73 -15.51 3.60 0.28
N ASP A 74 -14.64 2.84 -0.41
CA ASP A 74 -14.97 2.12 -1.63
C ASP A 74 -15.32 0.63 -1.39
N LEU A 75 -15.38 0.11 -0.15
CA LEU A 75 -15.68 -1.32 0.07
C LEU A 75 -17.04 -1.69 -0.53
N VAL A 76 -17.09 -2.85 -1.20
CA VAL A 76 -18.33 -3.40 -1.76
C VAL A 76 -18.85 -4.47 -0.82
N LYS A 77 -20.16 -4.47 -0.55
CA LYS A 77 -20.82 -5.59 0.12
C LYS A 77 -21.01 -6.74 -0.86
N LEU A 78 -20.50 -7.92 -0.50
CA LEU A 78 -20.74 -9.17 -1.22
C LEU A 78 -21.31 -10.19 -0.22
N GLY A 79 -22.64 -10.31 -0.16
CA GLY A 79 -23.32 -11.00 0.93
C GLY A 79 -23.24 -10.19 2.23
N ASP A 80 -22.89 -10.86 3.33
CA ASP A 80 -22.69 -10.23 4.65
C ASP A 80 -21.29 -9.63 4.83
N ASP A 81 -20.34 -9.95 3.94
CA ASP A 81 -18.94 -9.52 4.03
C ASP A 81 -18.70 -8.19 3.29
N LEU A 82 -17.82 -7.36 3.86
CA LEU A 82 -17.24 -6.20 3.18
C LEU A 82 -15.95 -6.61 2.49
N VAL A 83 -15.88 -6.40 1.18
CA VAL A 83 -14.76 -6.79 0.34
C VAL A 83 -14.15 -5.56 -0.32
N MET A 84 -12.81 -5.55 -0.41
CA MET A 84 -12.08 -4.46 -1.05
C MET A 84 -12.54 -4.28 -2.51
N SER A 85 -12.80 -3.04 -2.90
CA SER A 85 -13.16 -2.74 -4.29
C SER A 85 -11.94 -2.70 -5.19
N TYR A 86 -12.18 -3.00 -6.46
CA TYR A 86 -11.23 -2.75 -7.54
C TYR A 86 -10.86 -1.26 -7.64
N ALA A 87 -11.71 -0.35 -7.15
CA ALA A 87 -11.41 1.08 -7.07
C ALA A 87 -10.29 1.41 -6.08
N THR A 88 -10.14 0.65 -4.99
CA THR A 88 -9.10 0.86 -3.98
C THR A 88 -7.69 0.75 -4.57
N PHE A 89 -7.47 -0.14 -5.56
CA PHE A 89 -6.18 -0.28 -6.25
C PHE A 89 -5.82 0.89 -7.17
N ARG A 90 -6.76 1.78 -7.42
CA ARG A 90 -6.56 3.06 -8.12
C ARG A 90 -6.47 4.25 -7.16
N ASN A 91 -6.76 4.06 -5.87
CA ASN A 91 -6.64 5.13 -4.88
C ASN A 91 -5.15 5.41 -4.58
N PRO A 92 -4.66 6.65 -4.79
CA PRO A 92 -3.26 7.00 -4.52
C PRO A 92 -2.83 6.77 -3.07
N ALA A 93 -3.77 6.83 -2.12
CA ALA A 93 -3.49 6.59 -0.70
C ALA A 93 -3.09 5.13 -0.40
N LEU A 94 -3.42 4.17 -1.28
CA LEU A 94 -3.03 2.76 -1.12
C LEU A 94 -1.51 2.61 -1.01
N GLY A 95 -0.74 3.40 -1.77
CA GLY A 95 0.72 3.37 -1.67
C GLY A 95 1.24 3.73 -0.27
N THR A 96 0.56 4.62 0.44
CA THR A 96 0.91 4.99 1.82
C THR A 96 0.62 3.84 2.79
N TRP A 97 -0.54 3.18 2.62
CA TRP A 97 -0.88 2.00 3.42
C TRP A 97 0.10 0.84 3.19
N VAL A 98 0.44 0.54 1.93
CA VAL A 98 1.43 -0.49 1.57
C VAL A 98 2.79 -0.22 2.20
N SER A 99 3.25 1.04 2.17
CA SER A 99 4.49 1.47 2.83
C SER A 99 4.44 1.20 4.34
N TYR A 100 3.34 1.58 4.99
CA TYR A 100 3.15 1.39 6.41
C TYR A 100 3.10 -0.09 6.84
N VAL A 101 2.35 -0.93 6.12
CA VAL A 101 2.30 -2.39 6.37
C VAL A 101 3.69 -3.02 6.23
N THR A 102 4.41 -2.64 5.18
CA THR A 102 5.79 -3.12 4.95
C THR A 102 6.70 -2.74 6.12
N LYS A 103 6.54 -1.53 6.65
CA LYS A 103 7.27 -1.05 7.83
C LYS A 103 6.94 -1.87 9.08
N LEU A 104 5.65 -2.10 9.36
CA LEU A 104 5.22 -2.92 10.50
C LEU A 104 5.80 -4.35 10.40
N HIS A 105 5.69 -4.99 9.24
CA HIS A 105 6.26 -6.32 8.99
C HIS A 105 7.80 -6.36 9.12
N ASN A 106 8.49 -5.27 8.82
CA ASN A 106 9.94 -5.19 9.00
C ASN A 106 10.36 -5.01 10.45
N VAL A 107 9.52 -4.37 11.27
CA VAL A 107 9.74 -4.19 12.71
C VAL A 107 9.39 -5.46 13.49
N ASP A 108 8.24 -6.07 13.19
CA ASP A 108 7.79 -7.31 13.81
C ASP A 108 7.36 -8.31 12.73
N LYS A 109 8.15 -9.39 12.60
CA LYS A 109 7.91 -10.47 11.63
C LYS A 109 6.66 -11.29 11.92
N LYS A 110 6.03 -11.13 13.09
CA LYS A 110 4.70 -11.69 13.37
C LYS A 110 3.58 -10.95 12.63
N THR A 111 3.80 -9.68 12.28
CA THR A 111 2.87 -8.95 11.41
C THR A 111 2.92 -9.58 10.02
N PRO A 112 1.79 -9.98 9.41
CA PRO A 112 1.78 -10.50 8.05
C PRO A 112 2.36 -9.49 7.05
N ASP A 113 2.99 -9.99 5.98
CA ASP A 113 3.41 -9.12 4.88
C ASP A 113 2.20 -8.55 4.14
N VAL A 114 2.44 -7.50 3.35
CA VAL A 114 1.36 -6.78 2.64
C VAL A 114 0.55 -7.65 1.68
N ILE A 115 1.16 -8.63 1.02
CA ILE A 115 0.43 -9.54 0.14
C ILE A 115 -0.46 -10.46 0.98
N SER A 116 0.07 -11.03 2.06
CA SER A 116 -0.73 -11.86 2.97
C SER A 116 -1.91 -11.10 3.59
N MET A 117 -1.74 -9.82 3.94
CA MET A 117 -2.85 -8.98 4.41
C MET A 117 -3.90 -8.76 3.31
N LEU A 118 -3.46 -8.39 2.10
CA LEU A 118 -4.37 -8.19 0.95
C LEU A 118 -5.08 -9.49 0.56
N GLU A 119 -4.43 -10.65 0.67
CA GLU A 119 -5.03 -11.97 0.45
C GLU A 119 -6.07 -12.36 1.52
N GLY A 120 -6.00 -11.74 2.70
CA GLY A 120 -7.03 -11.87 3.74
C GLY A 120 -8.25 -10.98 3.45
N MET A 121 -8.03 -9.79 2.87
CA MET A 121 -9.09 -8.84 2.51
C MET A 121 -9.77 -9.17 1.18
N LEU A 122 -9.05 -9.82 0.27
CA LEU A 122 -9.49 -10.32 -1.02
C LEU A 122 -8.94 -11.71 -1.17
N SER A 123 -9.71 -12.67 -1.70
CA SER A 123 -9.13 -13.97 -2.03
C SER A 123 -7.86 -13.80 -2.88
N ARG A 124 -6.88 -14.70 -2.70
CA ARG A 124 -5.63 -14.73 -3.46
C ARG A 124 -5.81 -14.50 -4.97
N TRP A 125 -6.79 -15.17 -5.55
CA TRP A 125 -7.04 -15.13 -6.98
C TRP A 125 -7.78 -13.87 -7.41
N SER A 126 -8.68 -13.35 -6.57
CA SER A 126 -9.26 -12.02 -6.77
C SER A 126 -8.18 -10.93 -6.75
N LEU A 127 -7.23 -11.03 -5.80
CA LEU A 127 -6.08 -10.13 -5.73
C LEU A 127 -5.20 -10.24 -6.99
N ALA A 128 -4.89 -11.46 -7.43
CA ALA A 128 -4.08 -11.67 -8.63
C ALA A 128 -4.73 -11.08 -9.89
N ASN A 129 -6.05 -11.20 -9.99
CA ASN A 129 -6.80 -10.61 -11.10
C ASN A 129 -6.73 -9.06 -11.07
N VAL A 130 -7.08 -8.43 -9.95
CA VAL A 130 -7.09 -6.96 -9.86
C VAL A 130 -5.70 -6.35 -10.08
N LEU A 131 -4.65 -7.00 -9.59
CA LEU A 131 -3.26 -6.55 -9.79
C LEU A 131 -2.77 -6.72 -11.23
N SER A 132 -3.35 -7.66 -11.98
CA SER A 132 -2.99 -7.90 -13.38
C SER A 132 -3.74 -6.99 -14.35
N THR A 133 -4.94 -6.54 -13.97
CA THR A 133 -5.80 -5.65 -14.77
C THR A 133 -5.62 -4.17 -14.44
N THR A 134 -5.16 -3.84 -13.22
CA THR A 134 -4.96 -2.45 -12.78
C THR A 134 -3.59 -1.93 -13.18
N LYS A 135 -3.58 -0.84 -13.98
CA LYS A 135 -2.37 -0.21 -14.51
C LYS A 135 -1.91 0.97 -13.65
N THR A 136 -1.49 0.69 -12.42
CA THR A 136 -0.87 1.68 -11.52
C THR A 136 0.48 1.18 -11.01
N SER A 137 1.40 2.09 -10.68
CA SER A 137 2.72 1.70 -10.15
C SER A 137 2.62 0.89 -8.85
N VAL A 138 1.64 1.23 -8.00
CA VAL A 138 1.36 0.48 -6.77
C VAL A 138 0.90 -0.95 -7.10
N ALA A 139 -0.04 -1.11 -8.04
CA ALA A 139 -0.50 -2.44 -8.45
C ALA A 139 0.62 -3.27 -9.09
N GLU A 140 1.50 -2.66 -9.90
CA GLU A 140 2.64 -3.35 -10.51
C GLU A 140 3.65 -3.86 -9.47
N ASN A 141 3.93 -3.04 -8.45
CA ASN A 141 4.81 -3.43 -7.34
C ASN A 141 4.19 -4.57 -6.52
N LEU A 142 2.91 -4.45 -6.17
CA LEU A 142 2.18 -5.50 -5.44
C LEU A 142 2.10 -6.80 -6.25
N ARG A 143 1.86 -6.73 -7.57
CA ARG A 143 1.88 -7.90 -8.46
C ARG A 143 3.23 -8.59 -8.44
N THR A 144 4.32 -7.82 -8.46
CA THR A 144 5.68 -8.36 -8.40
C THR A 144 5.94 -9.08 -7.07
N LEU A 145 5.48 -8.51 -5.95
CA LEU A 145 5.55 -9.16 -4.64
C LEU A 145 4.71 -10.43 -4.58
N GLN A 146 3.50 -10.42 -5.15
CA GLN A 146 2.64 -11.60 -5.22
C GLN A 146 3.28 -12.71 -6.06
N PHE A 147 3.86 -12.38 -7.22
CA PHE A 147 4.57 -13.35 -8.04
C PHE A 147 5.82 -13.90 -7.33
N LYS A 148 6.54 -13.08 -6.58
CA LYS A 148 7.64 -13.55 -5.73
C LYS A 148 7.13 -14.56 -4.70
N LYS A 149 5.97 -14.31 -4.08
CA LYS A 149 5.33 -15.23 -3.14
C LYS A 149 4.95 -16.55 -3.83
N PHE A 150 4.33 -16.50 -5.01
CA PHE A 150 4.00 -17.70 -5.80
C PHE A 150 5.23 -18.56 -6.11
N VAL A 151 6.37 -17.95 -6.47
CA VAL A 151 7.63 -18.67 -6.68
C VAL A 151 8.08 -19.35 -5.39
N SER A 152 8.07 -18.63 -4.26
CA SER A 152 8.49 -19.18 -2.96
C SER A 152 7.60 -20.34 -2.47
N GLU A 153 6.34 -20.36 -2.90
CA GLU A 153 5.38 -21.43 -2.61
C GLU A 153 5.46 -22.59 -3.62
N GLY A 154 6.33 -22.51 -4.64
CA GLY A 154 6.49 -23.56 -5.66
C GLY A 154 5.37 -23.63 -6.69
N ILE A 155 4.57 -22.56 -6.85
CA ILE A 155 3.48 -22.51 -7.82
C ILE A 155 4.05 -22.40 -9.23
N HIS A 156 3.78 -23.39 -10.08
CA HIS A 156 4.18 -23.36 -11.49
C HIS A 156 3.18 -22.53 -12.32
N PRO A 157 3.63 -21.69 -13.28
CA PRO A 157 2.73 -20.85 -14.08
C PRO A 157 1.59 -21.61 -14.76
N ASP A 158 1.84 -22.82 -15.27
CA ASP A 158 0.83 -23.66 -15.94
C ASP A 158 -0.36 -24.04 -15.05
N THR A 159 -0.24 -23.88 -13.74
CA THR A 159 -1.32 -24.22 -12.78
C THR A 159 -2.29 -23.06 -12.54
N ILE A 160 -1.93 -21.83 -12.91
CA ILE A 160 -2.66 -20.61 -12.54
C ILE A 160 -4.10 -20.62 -13.07
N THR A 161 -4.30 -20.94 -14.34
CA THR A 161 -5.63 -20.94 -14.97
C THR A 161 -6.57 -21.94 -14.31
N TRP A 162 -6.08 -23.13 -13.98
CA TRP A 162 -6.85 -24.13 -13.25
C TRP A 162 -7.13 -23.70 -11.79
N GLN A 163 -6.14 -23.16 -11.08
CA GLN A 163 -6.30 -22.71 -9.69
C GLN A 163 -7.26 -21.52 -9.57
N MET A 164 -7.35 -20.68 -10.59
CA MET A 164 -8.30 -19.58 -10.69
C MET A 164 -9.68 -20.01 -11.21
N GLY A 165 -9.96 -21.30 -11.40
CA GLY A 165 -11.27 -21.78 -11.82
C GLY A 165 -11.64 -21.44 -13.28
N GLY A 166 -10.65 -21.12 -14.13
CA GLY A 166 -10.87 -20.89 -15.56
C GLY A 166 -11.59 -19.59 -15.93
N HIS A 167 -11.61 -18.58 -15.06
CA HIS A 167 -12.13 -17.24 -15.40
C HIS A 167 -11.36 -16.62 -16.59
N ASP A 168 -12.05 -15.83 -17.41
CA ASP A 168 -11.49 -15.22 -18.64
C ASP A 168 -10.18 -14.44 -18.39
N ASP A 169 -10.07 -13.77 -17.24
CA ASP A 169 -8.89 -12.97 -16.89
C ASP A 169 -7.72 -13.80 -16.33
N ALA A 170 -7.93 -15.09 -16.00
CA ALA A 170 -6.88 -15.95 -15.43
C ALA A 170 -5.67 -16.07 -16.38
N TYR A 171 -5.91 -15.99 -17.68
CA TYR A 171 -4.87 -15.96 -18.70
C TYR A 171 -3.93 -14.73 -18.57
N LEU A 172 -4.44 -13.57 -18.15
CA LEU A 172 -3.60 -12.39 -17.93
C LEU A 172 -2.65 -12.58 -16.75
N VAL A 173 -3.16 -13.19 -15.68
CA VAL A 173 -2.37 -13.55 -14.49
C VAL A 173 -1.30 -14.57 -14.87
N GLU A 174 -1.68 -15.66 -15.56
CA GLU A 174 -0.76 -16.70 -16.00
C GLU A 174 0.36 -16.13 -16.87
N ARG A 175 0.01 -15.34 -17.90
CA ARG A 175 0.99 -14.75 -18.82
C ARG A 175 1.96 -13.82 -18.08
N GLY A 176 1.44 -12.96 -17.19
CA GLY A 176 2.26 -12.07 -16.39
C GLY A 176 3.21 -12.83 -15.46
N TYR A 177 2.69 -13.84 -14.77
CA TYR A 177 3.44 -14.65 -13.82
C TYR A 177 4.50 -15.50 -14.52
N ARG A 178 4.17 -16.14 -15.66
CA ARG A 178 5.12 -16.91 -16.49
C ARG A 178 6.35 -16.07 -16.85
N LYS A 179 6.13 -14.84 -17.32
CA LYS A 179 7.21 -13.92 -17.68
C LYS A 179 8.12 -13.59 -16.50
N TYR A 180 7.54 -13.39 -15.31
CA TYR A 180 8.31 -13.19 -14.08
C TYR A 180 9.07 -14.47 -13.66
N TYR A 181 8.40 -15.62 -13.68
CA TYR A 181 8.94 -16.91 -13.29
C TYR A 181 10.16 -17.29 -14.13
N GLU A 182 10.05 -17.19 -15.45
CA GLU A 182 11.15 -17.48 -16.39
C GLU A 182 12.35 -16.54 -16.19
N ALA A 183 12.09 -15.25 -15.96
CA ALA A 183 13.15 -14.26 -15.73
C ALA A 183 13.91 -14.47 -14.40
N ASN A 184 13.31 -15.16 -13.44
CA ASN A 184 13.89 -15.39 -12.10
C ASN A 184 14.30 -16.85 -11.85
N ARG A 185 14.03 -17.79 -12.76
CA ARG A 185 14.47 -19.19 -12.67
C ARG A 185 15.98 -19.37 -12.94
N ALA A 186 16.60 -18.40 -13.61
CA ALA A 186 18.00 -18.46 -14.05
C ALA A 186 18.99 -17.79 -13.07
N LYS A 187 18.57 -17.46 -11.85
CA LYS A 187 19.40 -16.85 -10.80
C LYS A 187 19.38 -17.71 -9.55
#